data_AF-A0A1Y5FJT7-F1
#
_entry.id   AF-A0A1Y5FJT7-F1
#
_cell.length_a   1.000
_cell.length_b   1.000
_cell.length_c   1.000
_cell.angle_alpha   90.00
_cell.angle_beta   90.00
_cell.angle_gamma   90.00
#
_symmetry.space_group_name_H-M   'P 1'
#
loop_
_entity.id
_entity.type
_entity.pdbx_description
1 polymer ?
#
loop_
_entity_poly.entity_id
_entity_poly.type
_entity_poly.pdbx_seq_one_letter_code
_entity_poly.pdbx_strand_id
1 'polypeptide(L)'
;MNVVLIKIIKPKKSSLGHAEIKVSKKSSLLFSKLTNRNKKSKKDYSSSKCIKGTTKHRQNLTYQEVCNYGAKCPEEKYDKKAVMYCLEKNLSQCFENKAWKTGNELVGIPSKIKIGLFSESVSVKNGLKTSEACAFYD
;
A
#
# COMPACT_ATOMS: atom_id res chain seq x y z
N MET A 1 1.69 -33.44 17.56
CA MET A 1 2.39 -34.73 17.42
C MET A 1 3.02 -34.79 16.04
N ASN A 2 4.34 -34.73 16.00
CA ASN A 2 5.18 -34.91 14.81
C ASN A 2 5.21 -36.38 14.40
N VAL A 3 5.13 -36.67 13.10
CA VAL A 3 5.62 -37.93 12.53
C VAL A 3 6.33 -37.62 11.21
N VAL A 4 7.66 -37.57 11.26
CA VAL A 4 8.55 -37.45 10.10
C VAL A 4 9.03 -38.86 9.77
N LEU A 5 8.75 -39.34 8.55
CA LEU A 5 9.18 -40.66 8.08
C LEU A 5 10.54 -40.51 7.36
N ILE A 6 11.63 -40.87 8.03
CA ILE A 6 12.99 -40.87 7.47
C ILE A 6 13.27 -42.26 6.88
N LYS A 7 13.38 -42.37 5.55
CA LYS A 7 13.93 -43.58 4.90
C LYS A 7 15.45 -43.51 4.90
N ILE A 8 16.07 -44.43 5.63
CA ILE A 8 17.53 -44.61 5.72
C ILE A 8 17.99 -45.41 4.50
N ILE A 9 18.76 -44.77 3.61
CA ILE A 9 19.49 -45.45 2.52
C ILE A 9 20.93 -45.65 2.99
N LYS A 10 21.38 -46.90 3.13
CA LYS A 10 22.77 -47.23 3.51
C LYS A 10 23.72 -46.90 2.35
N PRO A 11 24.82 -46.16 2.57
CA PRO A 11 25.83 -45.95 1.55
C PRO A 11 26.83 -47.12 1.47
N LYS A 12 27.15 -47.53 0.24
CA LYS A 12 28.21 -48.49 -0.10
C LYS A 12 29.51 -47.69 -0.32
N LYS A 13 30.59 -48.10 0.36
CA LYS A 13 31.95 -47.53 0.33
C LYS A 13 32.50 -47.34 -1.10
N SER A 14 33.10 -46.17 -1.38
CA SER A 14 34.54 -45.98 -1.66
C SER A 14 34.85 -44.79 -2.58
N SER A 15 36.00 -44.18 -2.28
CA SER A 15 36.91 -43.36 -3.12
C SER A 15 36.53 -41.93 -3.53
N LEU A 16 37.17 -41.00 -2.80
CA LEU A 16 37.79 -39.73 -3.22
C LEU A 16 37.76 -39.40 -4.72
N GLY A 17 37.18 -38.24 -5.03
CA GLY A 17 37.38 -37.52 -6.29
C GLY A 17 36.64 -36.18 -6.22
N HIS A 18 37.38 -35.07 -6.24
CA HIS A 18 36.82 -33.72 -6.31
C HIS A 18 35.91 -33.60 -7.55
N ALA A 19 34.61 -33.41 -7.34
CA ALA A 19 33.66 -33.16 -8.42
C ALA A 19 33.30 -31.67 -8.46
N GLU A 20 33.74 -31.00 -9.52
CA GLU A 20 33.26 -29.70 -9.95
C GLU A 20 31.74 -29.77 -10.20
N ILE A 21 30.95 -28.97 -9.49
CA ILE A 21 29.51 -28.87 -9.75
C ILE A 21 29.29 -27.91 -10.93
N LYS A 22 29.22 -28.47 -12.14
CA LYS A 22 28.61 -27.80 -13.30
C LYS A 22 27.10 -27.70 -13.07
N VAL A 23 26.61 -26.51 -12.70
CA VAL A 23 25.17 -26.24 -12.68
C VAL A 23 24.69 -25.99 -14.11
N SER A 24 24.07 -27.02 -14.68
CA SER A 24 23.35 -26.97 -15.96
C SER A 24 22.09 -26.10 -15.81
N LYS A 25 22.09 -24.93 -16.46
CA LYS A 25 20.89 -24.10 -16.65
C LYS A 25 19.99 -24.76 -17.69
N LYS A 26 18.93 -25.43 -17.24
CA LYS A 26 17.66 -25.54 -17.98
C LYS A 26 16.56 -26.08 -17.08
N SER A 27 15.69 -25.20 -16.62
CA SER A 27 14.28 -25.54 -16.43
C SER A 27 13.47 -24.26 -16.53
N SER A 28 12.92 -24.08 -17.73
CA SER A 28 11.84 -23.15 -18.03
C SER A 28 10.60 -23.54 -17.24
N LEU A 29 10.19 -22.72 -16.27
CA LEU A 29 8.82 -22.75 -15.76
C LEU A 29 8.27 -21.33 -15.70
N LEU A 30 7.61 -21.01 -16.81
CA LEU A 30 6.41 -20.20 -16.95
C LEU A 30 5.66 -20.02 -15.62
N PHE A 31 6.01 -18.99 -14.85
CA PHE A 31 5.09 -18.39 -13.90
C PHE A 31 4.30 -17.31 -14.64
N SER A 32 3.21 -17.78 -15.25
CA SER A 32 1.93 -17.10 -15.41
C SER A 32 1.94 -15.58 -15.22
N LYS A 33 1.87 -14.86 -16.35
CA LYS A 33 1.32 -13.51 -16.49
C LYS A 33 -0.08 -13.46 -15.84
N LEU A 34 -0.12 -13.16 -14.55
CA LEU A 34 -1.36 -12.90 -13.81
C LEU A 34 -1.63 -11.38 -13.86
N THR A 35 -2.42 -10.98 -14.85
CA THR A 35 -3.23 -9.75 -14.94
C THR A 35 -2.67 -8.50 -14.24
N ASN A 36 -1.76 -7.78 -14.91
CA ASN A 36 -1.48 -6.40 -14.57
C ASN A 36 -2.63 -5.54 -15.14
N ARG A 37 -3.66 -5.25 -14.34
CA ARG A 37 -4.59 -4.16 -14.66
C ARG A 37 -3.74 -2.89 -14.70
N ASN A 38 -3.54 -2.30 -15.88
CA ASN A 38 -2.80 -1.07 -16.12
C ASN A 38 -3.23 0.03 -15.13
N LYS A 39 -2.59 0.07 -13.96
CA LYS A 39 -2.79 1.12 -12.97
C LYS A 39 -1.82 2.23 -13.38
N LYS A 40 -2.37 3.38 -13.78
CA LYS A 40 -1.58 4.57 -14.13
C LYS A 40 -0.50 4.81 -13.07
N SER A 41 0.73 4.98 -13.52
CA SER A 41 1.85 5.37 -12.67
C SER A 41 1.72 6.86 -12.29
N LYS A 42 2.50 7.30 -11.30
CA LYS A 42 2.50 8.72 -10.86
C LYS A 42 2.77 9.71 -12.00
N LYS A 43 3.56 9.31 -13.00
CA LYS A 43 3.96 10.15 -14.14
C LYS A 43 2.87 10.30 -15.19
N ASP A 44 1.83 9.47 -15.12
CA ASP A 44 0.76 9.41 -16.12
C ASP A 44 -0.44 10.32 -15.76
N TYR A 45 -0.32 11.12 -14.69
CA TYR A 45 -1.33 12.07 -14.22
C TYR A 45 -0.92 13.50 -14.58
N SER A 46 -1.89 14.30 -15.03
CA SER A 46 -1.66 15.72 -15.38
C SER A 46 -1.26 16.56 -14.16
N SER A 47 -1.82 16.21 -13.00
CA SER A 47 -1.80 17.06 -11.81
C SER A 47 -1.48 16.27 -10.54
N SER A 48 -0.85 16.95 -9.58
CA SER A 48 -0.66 16.41 -8.25
C SER A 48 -0.74 17.49 -7.18
N LYS A 49 -1.17 17.11 -5.97
CA LYS A 49 -1.13 17.98 -4.79
C LYS A 49 -0.66 17.19 -3.58
N CYS A 50 0.31 17.75 -2.87
CA CYS A 50 0.98 17.10 -1.76
C CYS A 50 0.84 17.90 -0.46
N ILE A 51 0.83 17.17 0.66
CA ILE A 51 0.89 17.74 2.00
C ILE A 51 2.00 17.08 2.81
N LYS A 52 2.59 17.84 3.74
CA LYS A 52 3.53 17.30 4.70
C LYS A 52 2.80 16.44 5.74
N GLY A 53 3.34 15.25 5.99
CA GLY A 53 2.82 14.30 6.96
C GLY A 53 2.58 12.92 6.37
N THR A 54 2.25 11.98 7.25
CA THR A 54 1.86 10.62 6.85
C THR A 54 0.42 10.35 7.28
N THR A 55 -0.25 9.60 6.43
CA THR A 55 -1.60 9.08 6.57
C THR A 55 -1.57 7.59 6.87
N LYS A 56 -0.71 7.16 7.82
CA LYS A 56 -0.61 5.75 8.24
C LYS A 56 -1.96 5.16 8.62
N HIS A 57 -2.87 6.01 9.10
CA HIS A 57 -4.21 5.61 9.49
C HIS A 57 -5.18 5.91 8.34
N ARG A 58 -5.70 4.83 7.75
CA ARG A 58 -6.72 4.85 6.72
C ARG A 58 -7.82 3.90 7.11
N GLN A 59 -9.05 4.29 6.79
CA GLN A 59 -10.20 3.43 7.03
C GLN A 59 -11.18 3.52 5.88
N ASN A 60 -11.76 2.37 5.51
CA ASN A 60 -12.85 2.31 4.56
C ASN A 60 -14.17 2.47 5.32
N LEU A 61 -14.80 3.63 5.19
CA LEU A 61 -16.03 3.98 5.91
C LEU A 61 -17.21 4.06 4.95
N THR A 62 -18.35 3.52 5.38
CA THR A 62 -19.66 3.72 4.74
C THR A 62 -20.07 5.19 4.82
N TYR A 63 -21.07 5.58 4.03
CA TYR A 63 -21.61 6.95 4.07
C TYR A 63 -22.03 7.36 5.49
N GLN A 64 -22.76 6.50 6.21
CA GLN A 64 -23.18 6.76 7.59
C GLN A 64 -21.99 6.92 8.54
N GLU A 65 -20.99 6.05 8.43
CA GLU A 65 -19.78 6.16 9.25
C GLU A 65 -19.00 7.45 8.96
N VAL A 66 -18.94 7.89 7.71
CA VAL A 66 -18.31 9.18 7.38
C VAL A 66 -19.10 10.35 7.94
N CYS A 67 -20.43 10.31 7.96
CA CYS A 67 -21.19 11.38 8.62
C CYS A 67 -21.06 11.35 10.16
N ASN A 68 -20.75 10.20 10.74
CA ASN A 68 -20.56 10.05 12.18
C ASN A 68 -19.15 10.42 12.65
N TYR A 69 -18.12 10.11 11.85
CA TYR A 69 -16.71 10.21 12.23
C TYR A 69 -15.88 11.17 11.36
N GLY A 70 -16.41 11.58 10.21
CA GLY A 70 -15.76 12.50 9.29
C GLY A 70 -15.92 13.96 9.68
N ALA A 71 -14.98 14.78 9.24
CA ALA A 71 -14.95 16.21 9.51
C ALA A 71 -16.17 16.94 8.90
N LYS A 72 -16.68 16.41 7.79
CA LYS A 72 -17.92 16.86 7.14
C LYS A 72 -18.67 15.65 6.59
N CYS A 73 -19.99 15.64 6.72
CA CYS A 73 -20.85 14.69 6.01
C CYS A 73 -20.90 15.08 4.52
N PRO A 74 -20.56 14.16 3.59
CA PRO A 74 -20.60 14.40 2.16
C PRO A 74 -22.02 14.80 1.70
N GLU A 75 -22.12 15.74 0.77
CA GLU A 75 -23.42 16.17 0.21
C GLU A 75 -24.03 15.09 -0.68
N GLU A 76 -23.19 14.35 -1.39
CA GLU A 76 -23.60 13.23 -2.23
C GLU A 76 -23.44 11.90 -1.50
N LYS A 77 -24.53 11.13 -1.46
CA LYS A 77 -24.50 9.77 -0.94
C LYS A 77 -23.78 8.86 -1.93
N TYR A 78 -22.87 8.05 -1.40
CA TYR A 78 -22.20 7.00 -2.16
C TYR A 78 -22.54 5.62 -1.60
N ASP A 79 -22.65 4.64 -2.49
CA ASP A 79 -23.00 3.26 -2.13
C ASP A 79 -21.78 2.44 -1.67
N LYS A 80 -20.59 2.84 -2.11
CA LYS A 80 -19.33 2.13 -1.80
C LYS A 80 -18.60 2.79 -0.66
N LYS A 81 -17.89 2.02 0.16
CA LYS A 81 -17.06 2.58 1.23
C LYS A 81 -16.03 3.57 0.66
N ALA A 82 -15.92 4.73 1.28
CA ALA A 82 -14.92 5.75 0.97
C ALA A 82 -13.66 5.53 1.80
N VAL A 83 -12.50 5.73 1.18
CA VAL A 83 -11.22 5.73 1.89
C VAL A 83 -11.08 7.08 2.61
N MET A 84 -11.05 7.01 3.93
CA MET A 84 -10.83 8.16 4.81
C MET A 84 -9.42 8.08 5.39
N TYR A 85 -8.84 9.25 5.64
CA TYR A 85 -7.47 9.43 6.07
C TYR A 85 -7.42 10.24 7.36
N CYS A 86 -6.46 9.88 8.21
CA CYS A 86 -6.10 10.64 9.39
C CYS A 86 -4.59 10.84 9.41
N LEU A 87 -4.14 12.05 9.71
CA LEU A 87 -2.72 12.33 9.89
C LEU A 87 -2.27 11.79 11.24
N GLU A 88 -1.09 11.16 11.27
CA GLU A 88 -0.52 10.57 12.50
C GLU A 88 -0.46 11.56 13.66
N LYS A 89 -0.13 12.83 13.39
CA LYS A 89 -0.10 13.91 14.39
C LYS A 89 -1.46 14.26 15.02
N ASN A 90 -2.57 13.87 14.39
CA ASN A 90 -3.93 14.23 14.79
C ASN A 90 -4.79 13.00 15.09
N LEU A 91 -4.17 11.85 15.43
CA LEU A 91 -4.89 10.60 15.56
C LEU A 91 -6.01 10.66 16.60
N SER A 92 -5.73 11.22 17.78
CA SER A 92 -6.75 11.41 18.84
C SER A 92 -7.93 12.22 18.34
N GLN A 93 -7.69 13.30 17.57
CA GLN A 93 -8.76 14.13 17.01
C GLN A 93 -9.65 13.37 16.02
N CYS A 94 -9.11 12.39 15.28
CA CYS A 94 -9.91 11.60 14.36
C CYS A 94 -10.91 10.69 15.08
N PHE A 95 -10.58 10.20 16.27
CA PHE A 95 -11.49 9.38 17.07
C PHE A 95 -12.39 10.20 17.98
N GLU A 96 -11.88 11.26 18.59
CA GLU A 96 -12.60 12.06 19.58
C GLU A 96 -13.44 13.18 18.95
N ASN A 97 -12.91 13.83 17.91
CA ASN A 97 -13.46 15.08 17.36
C ASN A 97 -13.96 14.93 15.91
N LYS A 98 -14.26 13.71 15.48
CA LYS A 98 -14.78 13.41 14.14
C LYS A 98 -13.90 14.03 13.03
N ALA A 99 -12.58 13.89 13.12
CA ALA A 99 -11.67 14.60 12.22
C ALA A 99 -11.18 13.77 11.00
N TRP A 100 -11.86 12.67 10.67
CA TRP A 100 -11.50 11.89 9.47
C TRP A 100 -11.74 12.71 8.20
N LYS A 101 -10.78 12.69 7.27
CA LYS A 101 -10.85 13.44 6.01
C LYS A 101 -10.83 12.52 4.81
N THR A 102 -11.57 12.87 3.77
CA THR A 102 -11.39 12.29 2.44
C THR A 102 -10.01 12.66 1.88
N GLY A 103 -9.54 11.93 0.87
CA GLY A 103 -8.28 12.28 0.18
C GLY A 103 -8.28 13.71 -0.34
N ASN A 104 -9.42 14.18 -0.87
CA ASN A 104 -9.60 15.52 -1.39
C ASN A 104 -9.45 16.60 -0.31
N GLU A 105 -10.15 16.43 0.81
CA GLU A 105 -10.10 17.36 1.95
C GLU A 105 -8.72 17.40 2.59
N LEU A 106 -8.05 16.24 2.62
CA LEU A 106 -6.72 16.13 3.19
C LEU A 106 -5.70 16.96 2.41
N VAL A 107 -5.69 16.87 1.08
CA VAL A 107 -4.77 17.65 0.23
C VAL A 107 -5.32 19.04 -0.14
N GLY A 108 -6.57 19.33 0.24
CA GLY A 108 -7.24 20.59 -0.06
C GLY A 108 -7.54 20.80 -1.55
N ILE A 109 -8.06 19.79 -2.24
CA ILE A 109 -8.62 19.91 -3.59
C ILE A 109 -10.15 19.79 -3.54
N PRO A 110 -10.88 20.35 -4.54
CA PRO A 110 -12.33 20.21 -4.62
C PRO A 110 -12.78 18.74 -4.60
N SER A 111 -13.89 18.45 -3.92
CA SER A 111 -14.49 17.10 -3.81
C SER A 111 -14.88 16.49 -5.16
N LYS A 112 -15.22 17.33 -6.14
CA LYS A 112 -15.54 16.93 -7.52
C LYS A 112 -14.37 16.32 -8.29
N ILE A 113 -13.13 16.54 -7.84
CA ILE A 113 -11.93 15.99 -8.51
C ILE A 113 -11.75 14.54 -8.09
N LYS A 114 -11.71 13.63 -9.05
CA LYS A 114 -11.49 12.21 -8.77
C LYS A 114 -10.00 11.91 -8.64
N ILE A 115 -9.56 11.56 -7.44
CA ILE A 115 -8.19 11.10 -7.20
C ILE A 115 -8.02 9.74 -7.86
N GLY A 116 -7.07 9.63 -8.79
CA GLY A 116 -6.71 8.36 -9.44
C GLY A 116 -5.69 7.56 -8.64
N LEU A 117 -4.74 8.25 -8.00
CA LEU A 117 -3.71 7.63 -7.17
C LEU A 117 -3.43 8.49 -5.94
N PHE A 118 -3.39 7.84 -4.77
CA PHE A 118 -2.90 8.43 -3.54
C PHE A 118 -1.61 7.72 -3.13
N SER A 119 -0.52 8.46 -2.93
CA SER A 119 0.79 7.92 -2.57
C SER A 119 1.34 8.61 -1.34
N GLU A 120 2.15 7.87 -0.60
CA GLU A 120 2.97 8.41 0.47
C GLU A 120 4.44 8.18 0.17
N SER A 121 5.28 9.08 0.64
CA SER A 121 6.73 8.95 0.58
C SER A 121 7.34 9.45 1.87
N VAL A 122 8.39 8.75 2.30
CA VAL A 122 9.22 9.14 3.43
C VAL A 122 10.63 9.32 2.89
N SER A 123 11.22 10.49 3.11
CA SER A 123 12.56 10.84 2.66
C SER A 123 13.39 11.28 3.85
N VAL A 124 14.63 10.81 3.91
CA VAL A 124 15.61 11.27 4.92
C VAL A 124 16.67 12.09 4.19
N LYS A 125 16.79 13.37 4.53
CA LYS A 125 17.83 14.27 4.00
C LYS A 125 18.59 14.88 5.18
N ASN A 126 19.91 14.73 5.20
CA ASN A 126 20.78 15.22 6.28
C ASN A 126 20.32 14.78 7.68
N GLY A 127 19.91 13.51 7.83
CA GLY A 127 19.40 12.97 9.10
C GLY A 127 17.97 13.40 9.46
N LEU A 128 17.36 14.33 8.74
CA LEU A 128 15.99 14.77 8.98
C LEU A 128 14.99 13.91 8.19
N LYS A 129 14.07 13.25 8.91
CA LYS A 129 12.97 12.48 8.32
C LYS A 129 11.82 13.40 7.93
N THR A 130 11.49 13.41 6.64
CA THR A 130 10.35 14.13 6.07
C THR A 130 9.36 13.13 5.49
N SER A 131 8.07 13.34 5.75
CA SER A 131 6.98 12.53 5.20
C SER A 131 6.07 13.40 4.35
N GLU A 132 5.62 12.86 3.24
CA GLU A 132 4.72 13.54 2.31
C GLU A 132 3.63 12.58 1.82
N ALA A 133 2.41 13.09 1.71
CA ALA A 133 1.28 12.41 1.12
C ALA A 133 0.79 13.21 -0.09
N CYS A 134 0.65 12.56 -1.24
CA CYS A 134 0.31 13.18 -2.51
C CYS A 134 -0.90 12.50 -3.16
N ALA A 135 -1.83 13.32 -3.64
CA ALA A 135 -2.91 12.91 -4.53
C ALA A 135 -2.52 13.25 -5.98
N PHE A 136 -2.74 12.30 -6.89
CA PHE A 136 -2.52 12.45 -8.33
C PHE A 136 -3.87 12.29 -9.05
N TYR A 137 -4.17 13.19 -9.98
CA TYR A 137 -5.45 13.31 -10.67
C TYR A 137 -5.25 13.95 -12.05
N ASP A 138 -6.27 13.82 -12.90
CA ASP A 138 -6.30 14.39 -14.26
C ASP A 138 -7.22 15.60 -14.33
#